data_AF-A0A5C4NK15-F1
#
_entry.id   AF-A0A5C4NK15-F1
#
_cell.length_a   1.000
_cell.length_b   1.000
_cell.length_c   1.000
_cell.angle_alpha   90.00
_cell.angle_beta   90.00
_cell.angle_gamma   90.00
#
_symmetry.space_group_name_H-M   'P 1'
#
loop_
_entity.id
_entity.type
_entity.pdbx_description
1 polymer ?
#
loop_
_entity_poly.entity_id
_entity_poly.type
_entity_poly.pdbx_seq_one_letter_code
_entity_poly.pdbx_strand_id
1 'polypeptide(L)' 'MTFTRPALALLALGLAGAAYALRPHAAQLRGQSGTKSPYQPVRNAGTKEMTLPVRHWDLADEMSDESFPASDPPSTY' A
#
# COMPACT_ATOMS: atom_id res chain seq x y z
N MET A 1 40.91 -34.82 -18.95
CA MET A 1 40.93 -33.35 -18.85
C MET A 1 40.80 -32.97 -17.39
N THR A 2 41.88 -32.55 -16.74
CA THR A 2 41.86 -32.13 -15.33
C THR A 2 41.62 -30.63 -15.26
N PHE A 3 40.52 -30.21 -14.64
CA PHE A 3 40.25 -28.78 -14.45
C PHE A 3 41.20 -28.21 -13.41
N THR A 4 41.84 -27.10 -13.75
CA THR A 4 42.73 -26.40 -12.84
C THR A 4 41.90 -25.76 -11.73
N ARG A 5 42.43 -25.76 -10.50
CA ARG A 5 41.82 -25.10 -9.33
C ARG A 5 41.28 -23.68 -9.62
N PRO A 6 41.98 -22.80 -10.37
CA PRO A 6 41.42 -21.50 -10.74
C PRO A 6 40.17 -21.60 -11.64
N ALA A 7 40.10 -22.56 -12.56
CA ALA A 7 38.93 -22.76 -13.41
C ALA A 7 37.70 -23.20 -12.58
N LEU A 8 37.91 -24.05 -11.57
CA LEU A 8 36.85 -24.44 -10.64
C LEU A 8 36.37 -23.26 -9.77
N ALA A 9 37.29 -22.40 -9.32
CA ALA A 9 36.95 -21.22 -8.53
C ALA A 9 36.10 -20.22 -9.32
N LEU A 10 36.43 -19.97 -10.59
CA LEU A 10 35.65 -19.09 -11.46
C LEU A 10 34.26 -19.65 -11.76
N LEU A 11 34.16 -20.97 -11.99
CA LEU A 11 32.88 -21.64 -12.21
C LEU A 11 31.98 -21.57 -10.96
N ALA A 12 32.55 -21.79 -9.77
CA ALA A 12 31.83 -21.65 -8.52
C ALA A 12 31.34 -20.21 -8.27
N LEU A 13 32.18 -19.20 -8.56
CA LEU A 13 31.81 -17.79 -8.43
C LEU A 13 30.67 -17.41 -9.40
N GLY A 14 30.74 -17.87 -10.65
CA GLY A 14 29.70 -17.64 -11.65
C GLY A 14 28.35 -18.26 -11.25
N LEU A 15 28.36 -19.50 -10.76
CA LEU A 15 27.15 -20.17 -10.27
C LEU A 15 26.55 -19.47 -9.04
N ALA A 16 27.39 -19.03 -8.10
CA ALA A 16 26.93 -18.28 -6.92
C ALA A 16 26.31 -16.93 -7.30
N GLY A 17 26.91 -16.20 -8.25
CA GLY A 17 26.37 -14.96 -8.77
C GLY A 17 25.04 -15.14 -9.49
N ALA A 18 24.93 -16.17 -10.35
CA ALA A 18 23.68 -16.51 -11.04
C ALA A 18 22.57 -16.88 -10.04
N ALA A 19 22.89 -17.70 -9.04
CA ALA A 19 21.94 -18.06 -7.99
C ALA A 19 21.47 -16.81 -7.21
N TYR A 20 22.37 -15.88 -6.88
CA TYR A 20 22.01 -14.63 -6.21
C TYR A 20 21.14 -13.72 -7.07
N ALA A 21 21.45 -13.57 -8.36
CA ALA A 21 20.66 -12.76 -9.28
C ALA A 21 19.25 -13.34 -9.55
N LEU A 22 19.11 -14.66 -9.49
CA LEU A 22 17.83 -15.36 -9.64
C LEU A 22 17.07 -15.51 -8.32
N ARG A 23 17.61 -15.04 -7.19
CA ARG A 23 16.87 -15.06 -5.93
C ARG A 23 15.62 -14.18 -6.10
N PRO A 24 14.42 -14.73 -5.85
CA PRO A 24 13.23 -13.89 -5.82
C PRO A 24 13.47 -12.83 -4.74
N HIS A 25 13.49 -11.56 -5.14
CA HIS A 25 13.36 -10.47 -4.18
C HIS A 25 12.06 -10.73 -3.44
N ALA A 26 12.13 -11.06 -2.16
CA ALA A 26 10.96 -11.08 -1.30
C ALA A 26 10.36 -9.69 -1.42
N ALA A 27 9.26 -9.59 -2.16
CA ALA A 27 8.60 -8.34 -2.42
C ALA A 27 8.17 -7.82 -1.05
N GLN A 28 8.93 -6.87 -0.51
CA GLN A 28 8.56 -6.16 0.70
C GLN A 28 7.43 -5.20 0.31
N LEU A 29 6.28 -5.76 -0.05
CA LEU A 29 5.02 -5.06 -0.25
C LEU A 29 4.38 -4.85 1.13
N ARG A 30 5.12 -4.22 2.04
CA ARG A 30 4.50 -3.41 3.09
C ARG A 30 4.34 -2.01 2.52
N GLY A 31 3.18 -1.75 1.91
CA GLY A 31 2.53 -0.46 2.09
C GLY A 31 2.40 0.48 0.90
N GLN A 32 2.63 0.10 -0.36
CA GLN A 32 2.49 1.04 -1.48
C GLN A 32 1.91 0.42 -2.75
N SER A 33 0.63 0.08 -2.72
CA SER A 33 -0.17 0.01 -3.94
C SER A 33 -1.62 0.33 -3.59
N GLY A 34 -2.16 1.43 -4.14
CA GLY A 34 -3.54 1.88 -3.96
C GLY A 34 -4.62 0.94 -4.51
N THR A 35 -4.29 -0.32 -4.78
CA THR A 35 -5.25 -1.38 -5.06
C THR A 35 -5.63 -2.02 -3.74
N LYS A 36 -6.73 -1.52 -3.13
CA LYS A 36 -7.37 -2.21 -2.00
C LYS A 36 -7.64 -3.66 -2.43
N SER A 37 -7.19 -4.62 -1.62
CA SER A 37 -7.59 -6.01 -1.80
C SER A 37 -9.12 -6.08 -1.84
N PRO A 38 -9.75 -6.91 -2.70
CA PRO A 38 -11.21 -7.10 -2.68
C PRO A 38 -11.72 -7.63 -1.33
N TYR A 39 -10.81 -8.12 -0.48
CA TYR A 39 -11.08 -8.57 0.89
C TYR A 39 -10.69 -7.57 1.97
N GLN A 40 -10.26 -6.35 1.61
CA GLN A 40 -10.13 -5.30 2.62
C GLN A 40 -11.54 -4.86 3.03
N PRO A 41 -11.89 -4.92 4.33
CA PRO A 41 -13.15 -4.40 4.81
C PRO A 41 -13.29 -2.93 4.37
N VAL A 42 -14.41 -2.60 3.75
CA VAL A 42 -14.79 -1.20 3.57
C VAL A 42 -15.01 -0.64 4.96
N ARG A 43 -14.23 0.37 5.36
CA ARG A 43 -14.44 1.02 6.66
C ARG A 43 -15.75 1.79 6.65
N ASN A 44 -16.41 1.85 7.80
CA ASN A 44 -17.55 2.72 8.01
C ASN A 44 -17.16 4.17 7.70
N ALA A 45 -18.11 4.94 7.15
CA ALA A 45 -17.96 6.37 6.95
C ALA A 45 -18.13 7.12 8.30
N GLY A 46 -17.76 8.41 8.31
CA GLY A 46 -17.95 9.29 9.46
C GLY A 46 -16.70 9.54 10.29
N THR A 47 -16.77 10.58 11.11
CA THR A 47 -15.64 11.13 11.88
C THR A 47 -15.08 10.17 12.92
N LYS A 48 -15.91 9.31 13.50
CA LYS A 48 -15.50 8.30 14.50
C LYS A 48 -14.59 7.21 13.92
N GLU A 49 -14.67 7.01 12.62
CA GLU A 49 -14.00 5.93 11.88
C GLU A 49 -12.82 6.49 11.06
N MET A 50 -12.45 7.75 11.30
CA MET A 50 -11.28 8.41 10.71
C MET A 50 -10.01 8.07 11.50
N THR A 51 -8.94 7.70 10.80
CA THR A 51 -7.61 7.47 11.39
C THR A 51 -7.06 8.72 12.08
N LEU A 52 -7.36 9.90 11.54
CA LEU A 52 -6.97 11.19 12.07
C LEU A 52 -8.24 12.04 12.23
N PRO A 53 -8.96 11.92 13.35
CA PRO A 53 -10.18 12.65 13.56
C PRO A 53 -9.88 14.16 13.67
N VAL A 54 -10.77 14.99 13.12
CA VAL A 54 -10.71 16.44 13.33
C VAL A 54 -11.06 16.78 14.78
N ARG A 55 -10.47 17.87 15.30
CA ARG A 55 -10.70 18.28 16.70
C ARG A 55 -12.12 18.76 16.97
N HIS A 56 -12.75 19.33 15.96
CA HIS A 56 -14.10 19.88 16.01
C HIS A 56 -14.82 19.43 14.74
N TRP A 57 -16.06 18.96 14.92
CA TRP A 57 -16.99 18.61 13.86
C TRP A 57 -18.37 18.87 14.40
N ASP A 58 -19.06 19.85 13.84
CA ASP A 58 -20.40 20.22 14.28
C ASP A 58 -21.48 19.83 13.27
N LEU A 59 -22.72 20.17 13.61
CA LEU A 59 -23.88 19.86 12.78
C LEU A 59 -23.80 20.55 11.42
N ALA A 60 -23.21 21.76 11.35
CA ALA A 60 -23.10 22.48 10.08
C ALA A 60 -22.10 21.79 9.15
N ASP A 61 -20.99 21.28 9.70
CA ASP A 61 -20.03 20.46 8.96
C ASP A 61 -20.70 19.20 8.38
N GLU A 62 -21.47 18.46 9.21
CA GLU A 62 -22.18 17.26 8.76
C GLU A 62 -23.21 17.57 7.67
N MET A 63 -24.05 18.59 7.88
CA MET A 63 -25.08 18.97 6.90
C MET A 63 -24.48 19.48 5.58
N SER A 64 -23.27 20.05 5.62
CA SER A 64 -22.54 20.45 4.42
C SER A 64 -21.91 19.26 3.68
N ASP A 65 -21.57 18.18 4.36
CA ASP A 65 -21.07 16.94 3.74
C ASP A 65 -22.23 16.13 3.13
N GLU A 66 -23.41 16.18 3.76
CA GLU A 66 -24.62 15.51 3.31
C GLU A 66 -25.39 16.27 2.19
N SER A 67 -25.04 17.53 1.91
CA SER A 67 -25.72 18.29 0.86
C SER A 67 -25.22 17.90 -0.54
N PHE A 68 -26.10 17.29 -1.32
CA PHE A 68 -25.87 16.99 -2.74
C PHE A 68 -26.89 17.74 -3.62
N PRO A 69 -26.46 18.52 -4.63
CA PRO A 69 -25.07 18.86 -4.99
C PRO A 69 -24.41 19.77 -3.95
N ALA A 70 -23.07 19.74 -3.87
CA ALA A 70 -22.23 20.41 -2.86
C ALA A 70 -22.35 21.95 -2.77
N SER A 71 -23.35 22.55 -3.44
CA SER A 71 -23.62 23.97 -3.53
C SER A 71 -24.98 24.39 -2.96
N ASP A 72 -25.87 23.45 -2.61
CA ASP A 72 -27.13 23.82 -1.97
C ASP A 72 -26.88 24.06 -0.47
N PRO A 73 -27.26 25.24 0.07
CA PRO A 73 -27.10 25.52 1.49
C PRO A 73 -27.91 24.52 2.32
N PRO A 74 -27.42 24.13 3.52
CA PRO A 74 -28.12 23.20 4.40
C PRO A 74 -29.50 23.77 4.74
N SER A 75 -30.54 23.18 4.16
CA SER A 75 -31.92 23.64 4.27
C SER A 75 -32.67 22.78 5.27
N THR A 76 -32.67 23.17 6.54
CA THR A 76 -33.63 22.69 7.54
C THR A 76 -34.80 23.67 7.60
N TYR A 77 -35.80 23.51 6.73
CA TYR A 77 -37.12 24.14 6.92
C TYR A 77 -37.99 23.29 7.84
#